data_AF-T1GU35-F1
#
_entry.id   AF-T1GU35-F1
#
_cell.length_a   1.000
_cell.length_b   1.000
_cell.length_c   1.000
_cell.angle_alpha   90.00
_cell.angle_beta   90.00
_cell.angle_gamma   90.00
#
_symmetry.space_group_name_H-M   'P 1'
#
loop_
_entity.id
_entity.type
_entity.pdbx_description
1 polymer ?
#
loop_
_entity_poly.entity_id
_entity_poly.type
_entity_poly.pdbx_seq_one_letter_code
_entity_poly.pdbx_strand_id
1 'polypeptide(L)'
;MFQSKLPLVQCLFPEGNPKRSSKKPTTLSSNLRVQLQTLLSLVKNRRNHYVFCIKPNENKQSRTFDMALVQHQVRYMSLMPLVNLYRSGHCFHMTHVKFFNRYKLLNRLTWPNFNHGSLIEGIALIIGSVPLPAPEFTIGSKNVFIRSPRTLFRMQQRNHRKFILTLNLKQILDHKL
;
A
#
# COMPACT_ATOMS: atom_id res chain seq x y z
N MET A 1 10.17 36.35 -28.78
CA MET A 1 10.86 35.75 -27.59
C MET A 1 11.96 34.78 -27.99
N PHE A 2 11.73 33.86 -28.94
CA PHE A 2 12.78 32.95 -29.43
C PHE A 2 14.00 33.64 -30.09
N GLN A 3 13.83 34.83 -30.66
CA GLN A 3 14.94 35.65 -31.22
C GLN A 3 15.68 36.49 -30.16
N SER A 4 15.36 36.32 -28.87
CA SER A 4 16.04 37.05 -27.79
C SER A 4 17.52 36.67 -27.73
N LYS A 5 18.40 37.61 -27.37
CA LYS A 5 19.84 37.34 -27.18
C LYS A 5 20.12 36.52 -25.91
N LEU A 6 19.16 36.46 -24.98
CA LEU A 6 19.29 35.74 -23.71
C LEU A 6 18.96 34.25 -23.90
N PRO A 7 19.91 33.32 -23.63
CA PRO A 7 19.69 31.89 -23.80
C PRO A 7 18.49 31.35 -23.00
N LEU A 8 18.27 31.85 -21.78
CA LEU A 8 17.14 31.43 -20.93
C LEU A 8 15.78 31.69 -21.59
N VAL A 9 15.63 32.84 -22.26
CA VAL A 9 14.38 33.21 -22.92
C VAL A 9 14.13 32.33 -24.15
N GLN A 10 15.20 31.94 -24.86
CA GLN A 10 15.10 30.98 -25.95
C GLN A 10 14.67 29.59 -25.45
N CYS A 11 15.18 29.15 -24.29
CA CYS A 11 14.82 27.88 -23.67
C CYS A 11 13.37 27.82 -23.16
N LEU A 12 12.86 28.91 -22.58
CA LEU A 12 11.49 28.96 -22.04
C LEU A 12 10.41 29.06 -23.12
N PHE A 13 10.73 29.63 -24.28
CA PHE A 13 9.78 29.86 -25.38
C PHE A 13 10.23 29.23 -26.71
N PRO A 14 10.42 27.89 -26.76
CA PRO A 14 10.90 27.19 -27.95
C PRO A 14 9.85 27.12 -29.08
N GLU A 15 8.58 27.37 -28.75
CA GLU A 15 7.45 27.34 -29.69
C GLU A 15 7.49 28.48 -30.72
N GLY A 16 8.30 29.52 -30.48
CA GLY A 16 8.54 30.59 -31.45
C GLY A 16 9.47 30.21 -32.61
N ASN A 17 9.92 28.95 -32.69
CA ASN A 17 10.75 28.46 -33.78
C ASN A 17 9.90 28.17 -35.03
N PRO A 18 10.08 28.91 -36.14
CA PRO A 18 9.28 28.73 -37.37
C PRO A 18 9.47 27.37 -38.04
N LYS A 19 10.51 26.59 -37.67
CA LYS A 19 10.72 25.22 -38.14
C LYS A 19 9.85 24.18 -37.43
N ARG A 20 9.19 24.53 -36.31
CA ARG A 20 8.24 23.67 -35.61
C ARG A 20 6.83 23.95 -36.11
N SER A 21 6.16 22.90 -36.59
CA SER A 21 4.77 22.94 -37.07
C SER A 21 3.83 23.50 -36.01
N SER A 22 3.08 24.54 -36.38
CA SER A 22 2.00 25.13 -35.58
C SER A 22 0.80 24.19 -35.51
N LYS A 23 0.85 23.21 -34.59
CA LYS A 23 -0.35 22.47 -34.21
C LYS A 23 -1.29 23.43 -33.49
N LYS A 24 -2.60 23.30 -33.73
CA LYS A 24 -3.61 24.07 -33.00
C LYS A 24 -3.33 23.99 -31.49
N PRO A 25 -3.30 25.12 -30.78
CA PRO A 25 -3.03 25.11 -29.34
C PRO A 25 -4.09 24.26 -28.63
N THR A 26 -3.64 23.35 -27.77
CA THR A 26 -4.53 22.58 -26.92
C THR A 26 -5.16 23.49 -25.87
N THR A 27 -6.44 23.27 -25.57
CA THR A 27 -7.11 24.03 -24.52
C THR A 27 -6.48 23.71 -23.15
N LEU A 28 -6.53 24.68 -22.24
CA LEU A 28 -6.06 24.48 -20.85
C LEU A 28 -6.71 23.25 -20.20
N SER A 29 -8.02 23.08 -20.42
CA SER A 29 -8.77 21.93 -19.90
C SER A 29 -8.28 20.59 -20.46
N SER A 30 -7.90 20.54 -21.74
CA SER A 30 -7.34 19.33 -22.35
C SER A 30 -5.98 18.97 -21.77
N ASN A 31 -5.07 19.95 -21.64
CA ASN A 31 -3.75 19.73 -21.04
C ASN A 31 -3.86 19.24 -19.59
N LEU A 32 -4.74 19.85 -18.78
CA LEU A 32 -4.95 19.44 -17.40
C LEU A 32 -5.48 18.01 -17.31
N ARG A 33 -6.43 17.62 -18.17
CA ARG A 33 -6.94 16.24 -18.22
C ARG A 33 -5.83 15.24 -18.53
N VAL A 34 -4.99 15.52 -19.53
CA VAL A 34 -3.86 14.67 -19.89
C VAL A 34 -2.90 14.53 -18.71
N GLN A 35 -2.52 15.65 -18.07
CA GLN A 35 -1.65 15.64 -16.89
C GLN A 35 -2.21 14.81 -15.73
N LEU A 36 -3.51 14.95 -15.43
CA LEU A 36 -4.17 14.16 -14.39
C LEU A 36 -4.21 12.67 -14.73
N GLN A 37 -4.52 12.31 -15.97
CA GLN A 37 -4.53 10.91 -16.41
C GLN A 37 -3.14 10.28 -16.32
N THR A 38 -2.10 11.01 -16.72
CA THR A 38 -0.71 10.57 -16.57
C THR A 38 -0.35 10.38 -15.09
N LEU A 39 -0.74 11.29 -14.20
CA LEU A 39 -0.49 11.13 -12.77
C LEU A 39 -1.22 9.90 -12.20
N LEU A 40 -2.49 9.71 -12.53
CA LEU A 40 -3.30 8.59 -12.05
C LEU A 40 -2.73 7.24 -12.51
N SER A 41 -2.21 7.15 -13.73
CA SER A 41 -1.59 5.92 -14.23
C SER A 41 -0.30 5.57 -13.46
N LEU A 42 0.50 6.57 -13.08
CA LEU A 42 1.69 6.38 -12.25
C LEU A 42 1.35 5.92 -10.84
N VAL A 43 0.30 6.49 -10.22
CA VAL A 43 -0.14 6.16 -8.86
C VAL A 43 -0.79 4.77 -8.80
N LYS A 44 -1.50 4.35 -9.86
CA LYS A 44 -2.21 3.06 -9.92
C LYS A 44 -1.30 1.85 -9.70
N ASN A 45 -0.06 1.90 -10.17
CA ASN A 45 0.86 0.76 -10.14
C ASN A 45 1.78 0.72 -8.91
N ARG A 46 1.51 1.57 -7.90
CA ARG A 46 2.33 1.69 -6.70
C ARG A 46 1.54 1.33 -5.45
N ARG A 47 2.26 1.09 -4.35
CA ARG A 47 1.63 0.98 -3.02
C ARG A 47 1.29 2.39 -2.55
N ASN A 48 0.01 2.65 -2.36
CA ASN A 48 -0.46 3.97 -1.98
C ASN A 48 -0.60 4.09 -0.46
N HIS A 49 -0.15 5.23 0.05
CA HIS A 49 -0.31 5.63 1.44
C HIS A 49 -1.17 6.89 1.47
N TYR A 50 -2.21 6.91 2.28
CA TYR A 50 -3.17 8.01 2.36
C TYR A 50 -2.92 8.84 3.62
N VAL A 51 -2.90 10.16 3.46
CA VAL A 51 -2.77 11.14 4.55
C VAL A 51 -3.92 12.12 4.44
N PHE A 52 -4.71 12.26 5.51
CA PHE A 52 -5.81 13.21 5.58
C PHE A 52 -5.40 14.39 6.46
N CYS A 53 -5.37 15.58 5.88
CA CYS A 53 -5.12 16.82 6.61
C CYS A 53 -6.45 17.42 7.04
N ILE A 54 -6.58 17.79 8.32
CA ILE A 54 -7.77 18.43 8.88
C ILE A 54 -7.39 19.80 9.42
N LYS A 55 -8.11 20.83 9.00
CA LYS A 55 -8.00 22.20 9.51
C LYS A 55 -8.78 22.31 10.82
N PRO A 56 -8.15 22.62 11.97
CA PRO A 56 -8.83 22.62 13.27
C PRO A 56 -9.71 23.86 13.51
N ASN A 57 -9.37 25.01 12.90
CA ASN A 57 -10.11 26.27 13.02
C ASN A 57 -9.77 27.21 11.85
N GLU A 58 -10.62 28.21 11.58
CA GLU A 58 -10.42 29.21 10.50
C GLU A 58 -9.36 30.26 10.83
N ASN A 59 -9.25 30.64 12.11
CA ASN A 59 -8.44 31.76 12.58
C ASN A 59 -6.94 31.43 12.78
N LYS A 60 -6.49 30.22 12.43
CA LYS A 60 -5.11 29.72 12.65
C LYS A 60 -4.66 29.83 14.10
N GLN A 61 -5.61 29.80 15.03
CA GLN A 61 -5.33 29.89 16.45
C GLN A 61 -4.85 28.54 16.98
N SER A 62 -3.82 28.57 17.82
CA SER A 62 -3.35 27.36 18.49
C SER A 62 -4.36 26.92 19.56
N ARG A 63 -4.50 25.61 19.76
CA ARG A 63 -5.37 24.98 20.78
C ARG A 63 -6.87 25.28 20.67
N THR A 64 -7.33 25.90 19.57
CA THR A 64 -8.76 26.06 19.30
C THR A 64 -9.22 25.04 18.28
N PHE A 65 -10.41 24.47 18.53
CA PHE A 65 -10.98 23.41 17.73
C PHE A 65 -12.44 23.72 17.42
N ASP A 66 -12.74 23.97 16.16
CA ASP A 66 -14.09 24.18 15.66
C ASP A 66 -14.69 22.83 15.25
N MET A 67 -15.63 22.35 16.08
CA MET A 67 -16.28 21.06 15.88
C MET A 67 -17.10 21.02 14.59
N ALA A 68 -17.80 22.10 14.23
CA ALA A 68 -18.65 22.13 13.03
C ALA A 68 -17.80 22.05 11.76
N LEU A 69 -16.72 22.82 11.71
CA LEU A 69 -15.75 22.80 10.62
C LEU A 69 -15.11 21.42 10.45
N VAL A 70 -14.66 20.81 11.55
CA VAL A 70 -14.00 19.49 11.51
C VAL A 70 -15.00 18.38 11.17
N GLN A 71 -16.23 18.44 11.69
CA GLN A 71 -17.28 17.48 11.35
C GLN A 71 -17.63 17.52 9.85
N HIS A 72 -17.72 18.72 9.27
CA HIS A 72 -17.90 18.88 7.83
C HIS A 72 -16.75 18.23 7.05
N GLN A 73 -15.50 18.45 7.50
CA GLN A 73 -14.29 17.84 6.92
C GLN A 73 -14.29 16.31 6.95
N VAL A 74 -14.59 15.73 8.10
CA VAL A 74 -14.69 14.28 8.30
C VAL A 74 -15.74 13.67 7.36
N ARG A 75 -16.86 14.38 7.15
CA ARG A 75 -17.96 13.91 6.29
C ARG A 75 -17.59 13.98 4.81
N TYR A 76 -17.11 15.12 4.30
CA TYR A 76 -16.81 15.23 2.86
C TYR A 76 -15.60 14.37 2.45
N MET A 77 -14.61 14.18 3.33
CA MET A 77 -13.48 13.27 3.07
C MET A 77 -13.88 11.78 3.19
N SER A 78 -15.12 11.49 3.58
CA SER A 78 -15.65 10.13 3.73
C SER A 78 -14.83 9.27 4.71
N LEU A 79 -14.33 9.88 5.79
CA LEU A 79 -13.55 9.16 6.79
C LEU A 79 -14.40 8.14 7.57
N MET A 80 -15.67 8.44 7.83
CA MET A 80 -16.57 7.52 8.55
C MET A 80 -16.87 6.24 7.75
N PRO A 81 -17.28 6.31 6.48
CA PRO A 81 -17.38 5.12 5.62
C PRO A 81 -16.08 4.32 5.55
N LEU A 82 -14.93 5.00 5.45
CA LEU A 82 -13.62 4.35 5.42
C LEU A 82 -13.35 3.57 6.72
N VAL A 83 -13.61 4.17 7.88
CA VAL A 83 -13.48 3.49 9.18
C VAL A 83 -14.42 2.28 9.26
N ASN A 84 -15.66 2.42 8.79
CA ASN A 84 -16.62 1.32 8.79
C ASN A 84 -16.17 0.17 7.88
N LEU A 85 -15.64 0.47 6.69
CA LEU A 85 -15.05 -0.51 5.78
C LEU A 85 -13.94 -1.31 6.46
N TYR A 86 -13.04 -0.63 7.20
CA TYR A 86 -11.97 -1.30 7.95
C TYR A 86 -12.48 -2.12 9.14
N ARG A 87 -13.61 -1.73 9.76
CA ARG A 87 -14.18 -2.44 10.92
C ARG A 87 -15.00 -3.67 10.54
N SER A 88 -15.79 -3.58 9.47
CA SER A 88 -16.69 -4.66 9.04
C SER A 88 -15.98 -5.67 8.14
N GLY A 89 -15.00 -5.20 7.35
CA GLY A 89 -14.28 -6.01 6.38
C GLY A 89 -13.02 -6.66 6.92
N HIS A 90 -12.37 -7.43 6.04
CA HIS A 90 -11.02 -7.91 6.26
C HIS A 90 -10.03 -6.83 5.85
N CYS A 91 -9.21 -6.37 6.80
CA CYS A 91 -8.22 -5.32 6.54
C CYS A 91 -7.17 -5.73 5.51
N PHE A 92 -6.87 -7.03 5.39
CA PHE A 92 -5.83 -7.53 4.49
C PHE A 92 -6.26 -8.79 3.76
N HIS A 93 -5.83 -8.91 2.52
CA HIS A 93 -5.97 -10.13 1.73
C HIS A 93 -4.71 -10.40 0.93
N MET A 94 -4.44 -11.67 0.64
CA MET A 94 -3.30 -12.07 -0.16
C MET A 94 -3.60 -13.39 -0.87
N THR A 95 -3.05 -13.58 -2.06
CA THR A 95 -3.22 -14.85 -2.79
C THR A 95 -2.65 -16.01 -2.00
N HIS A 96 -3.25 -17.20 -2.15
CA HIS A 96 -2.82 -18.41 -1.45
C HIS A 96 -1.32 -18.66 -1.58
N VAL A 97 -0.77 -18.54 -2.79
CA VAL A 97 0.66 -18.74 -3.07
C VAL A 97 1.54 -17.73 -2.32
N LYS A 98 1.16 -16.44 -2.33
CA LYS A 98 1.92 -15.40 -1.64
C LYS A 98 1.84 -15.56 -0.12
N PHE A 99 0.68 -15.97 0.40
CA PHE A 99 0.51 -16.26 1.83
C PHE A 99 1.37 -17.41 2.28
N PHE A 100 1.29 -18.53 1.58
CA PHE A 100 2.06 -19.72 1.89
C PHE A 100 3.57 -19.43 1.86
N ASN A 101 4.08 -18.86 0.78
CA ASN A 101 5.51 -18.57 0.65
C ASN A 101 6.02 -17.58 1.71
N ARG A 102 5.18 -16.62 2.12
CA ARG A 102 5.56 -15.64 3.15
C ARG A 102 5.60 -16.23 4.55
N TYR A 103 4.70 -17.16 4.87
CA TYR A 103 4.48 -17.64 6.23
C TYR A 103 4.79 -19.12 6.46
N LYS A 104 5.29 -19.86 5.46
CA LYS A 104 5.64 -21.28 5.60
C LYS A 104 6.65 -21.60 6.70
N LEU A 105 7.48 -20.62 7.10
CA LEU A 105 8.41 -20.76 8.22
C LEU A 105 7.71 -20.85 9.59
N LEU A 106 6.44 -20.42 9.68
CA LEU A 106 5.68 -20.44 10.93
C LEU A 106 5.35 -21.86 11.40
N ASN A 107 5.26 -22.83 10.50
CA ASN A 107 5.02 -24.23 10.85
C ASN A 107 6.19 -25.11 10.39
N ARG A 108 6.59 -26.09 11.22
CA ARG A 108 7.65 -27.05 10.92
C ARG A 108 7.26 -28.03 9.81
N LEU A 109 5.97 -28.32 9.64
CA LEU A 109 5.47 -29.24 8.62
C LEU A 109 5.46 -28.62 7.21
N THR A 110 5.43 -27.28 7.13
CA THR A 110 5.39 -26.55 5.85
C THR A 110 6.75 -26.07 5.37
N TRP A 111 7.80 -26.21 6.17
CA TRP A 111 9.16 -25.76 5.89
C TRP A 111 10.16 -26.88 6.17
N PRO A 112 11.19 -27.13 5.33
CA PRO A 112 11.61 -26.34 4.15
C PRO A 112 10.80 -26.59 2.88
N ASN A 113 10.38 -27.85 2.69
CA ASN A 113 9.59 -28.32 1.56
C ASN A 113 8.25 -28.84 2.07
N PHE A 114 7.19 -28.53 1.34
CA PHE A 114 5.86 -29.01 1.64
C PHE A 114 5.48 -30.04 0.59
N ASN A 115 5.58 -31.31 0.97
CA ASN A 115 5.37 -32.45 0.06
C ASN A 115 4.01 -33.13 0.31
N HIS A 116 3.22 -32.62 1.26
CA HIS A 116 2.00 -33.25 1.72
C HIS A 116 0.79 -32.40 1.36
N GLY A 117 0.02 -32.82 0.34
CA GLY A 117 -1.33 -32.31 0.11
C GLY A 117 -1.42 -30.96 -0.62
N SER A 118 -2.61 -30.36 -0.53
CA SER A 118 -2.95 -29.16 -1.29
C SER A 118 -2.43 -27.86 -0.63
N LEU A 119 -2.27 -26.79 -1.42
CA LEU A 119 -1.85 -25.48 -0.93
C LEU A 119 -2.76 -24.95 0.21
N ILE A 120 -4.05 -25.29 0.17
CA ILE A 120 -5.04 -24.88 1.16
C ILE A 120 -4.78 -25.58 2.51
N GLU A 121 -4.45 -26.86 2.49
CA GLU A 121 -4.05 -27.60 3.70
C GLU A 121 -2.78 -27.01 4.31
N GLY A 122 -1.79 -26.67 3.49
CA GLY A 122 -0.58 -25.98 3.95
C GLY A 122 -0.88 -24.64 4.63
N ILE A 123 -1.83 -23.87 4.08
CA ILE A 123 -2.30 -22.62 4.68
C ILE A 123 -3.04 -22.87 6.00
N ALA A 124 -3.89 -23.91 6.06
CA ALA A 124 -4.60 -24.28 7.28
C ALA A 124 -3.64 -24.68 8.40
N LEU A 125 -2.58 -25.43 8.09
CA LEU A 125 -1.51 -25.79 9.03
C LEU A 125 -0.76 -24.56 9.55
N ILE A 126 -0.47 -23.58 8.68
CA ILE A 126 0.16 -22.32 9.08
C ILE A 126 -0.76 -21.55 10.02
N ILE A 127 -2.04 -21.39 9.68
CA ILE A 127 -3.02 -20.67 10.52
C ILE A 127 -3.17 -21.37 11.88
N GLY A 128 -3.31 -22.70 11.90
CA GLY A 128 -3.45 -23.49 13.12
C GLY A 128 -2.22 -23.47 14.04
N SER A 129 -1.02 -23.25 13.47
CA SER A 129 0.21 -23.11 14.27
C SER A 129 0.30 -21.80 15.06
N VAL A 130 -0.55 -20.83 14.76
CA VAL A 130 -0.52 -19.51 15.41
C VAL A 130 -1.64 -19.43 16.44
N PRO A 131 -1.34 -19.07 17.71
CA PRO A 131 -2.35 -18.97 18.75
C PRO A 131 -3.18 -17.69 18.56
N LEU A 132 -4.05 -17.70 17.55
CA LEU A 132 -4.96 -16.63 17.19
C LEU A 132 -6.36 -17.22 16.95
N PRO A 133 -7.42 -16.49 17.31
CA PRO A 133 -8.77 -17.00 17.17
C PRO A 133 -9.14 -17.25 15.70
N ALA A 134 -9.79 -18.37 15.41
CA ALA A 134 -10.25 -18.75 14.08
C ALA A 134 -10.99 -17.65 13.27
N PRO A 135 -11.90 -16.83 13.86
CA PRO A 135 -12.60 -15.78 13.09
C PRO A 135 -11.71 -14.65 12.55
N GLU A 136 -10.44 -14.59 12.96
CA GLU A 136 -9.48 -13.62 12.41
C GLU A 136 -9.02 -13.97 10.99
N PHE A 137 -9.22 -15.21 10.57
CA PHE A 137 -8.83 -15.70 9.25
C PHE A 137 -10.04 -16.20 8.47
N THR A 138 -10.04 -15.95 7.17
CA THR A 138 -11.02 -16.53 6.25
C THR A 138 -10.28 -16.97 4.99
N ILE A 139 -10.42 -18.23 4.63
CA ILE A 139 -9.84 -18.78 3.41
C ILE A 139 -10.92 -18.68 2.33
N GLY A 140 -10.74 -17.76 1.38
CA GLY A 140 -11.61 -17.68 0.20
C GLY A 140 -11.09 -18.54 -0.95
N SER A 141 -11.76 -18.49 -2.10
CA SER A 141 -11.42 -19.35 -3.25
C SER A 141 -10.00 -19.13 -3.79
N LYS A 142 -9.52 -17.87 -3.81
CA LYS A 142 -8.19 -17.51 -4.37
C LYS A 142 -7.24 -16.85 -3.36
N ASN A 143 -7.79 -16.34 -2.26
CA ASN A 143 -7.09 -15.47 -1.33
C ASN A 143 -7.36 -15.90 0.12
N VAL A 144 -6.38 -15.63 0.98
CA VAL A 144 -6.53 -15.64 2.44
C VAL A 144 -6.84 -14.22 2.89
N PHE A 145 -7.86 -14.07 3.71
CA PHE A 145 -8.29 -12.81 4.29
C PHE A 145 -7.97 -12.77 5.79
N ILE A 146 -7.49 -11.63 6.26
CA ILE A 146 -7.14 -11.37 7.66
C ILE A 146 -7.99 -10.21 8.14
N ARG A 147 -8.73 -10.43 9.22
CA ARG A 147 -9.70 -9.47 9.76
C ARG A 147 -8.99 -8.26 10.38
N SER A 148 -8.20 -8.47 11.43
CA SER A 148 -7.59 -7.38 12.20
C SER A 148 -6.14 -7.06 11.78
N PRO A 149 -5.74 -5.76 11.78
CA PRO A 149 -4.33 -5.37 11.66
C PRO A 149 -3.45 -5.95 12.77
N ARG A 150 -4.01 -6.15 13.97
CA ARG A 150 -3.29 -6.75 15.11
C ARG A 150 -2.83 -8.17 14.80
N THR A 151 -3.69 -8.95 14.15
CA THR A 151 -3.42 -10.33 13.72
C THR A 151 -2.30 -10.37 12.69
N LEU A 152 -2.35 -9.49 11.67
CA LEU A 152 -1.30 -9.37 10.68
C LEU A 152 0.05 -9.01 11.32
N PHE A 153 0.08 -7.99 12.18
CA PHE A 153 1.32 -7.56 12.83
C PHE A 153 1.94 -8.67 13.67
N ARG A 154 1.12 -9.40 14.45
CA ARG A 154 1.57 -10.56 15.23
C ARG A 154 2.14 -11.69 14.35
N MET A 155 1.51 -11.96 13.19
CA MET A 155 2.01 -12.93 12.22
C MET A 155 3.38 -12.52 11.66
N GLN A 156 3.52 -11.25 11.27
CA GLN A 156 4.77 -10.71 10.74
C GLN A 156 5.89 -10.75 11.77
N GLN A 157 5.62 -10.34 13.00
CA GLN A 157 6.60 -10.36 14.09
C GLN A 157 7.11 -11.78 14.39
N ARG A 158 6.21 -12.77 14.44
CA ARG A 158 6.60 -14.18 14.63
C ARG A 158 7.44 -14.71 13.47
N ASN A 159 7.04 -14.38 12.24
CA ASN A 159 7.76 -14.82 11.05
C ASN A 159 9.18 -14.23 11.01
N HIS A 160 9.31 -12.94 11.31
CA HIS A 160 10.59 -12.25 11.40
C HIS A 160 11.48 -12.84 12.50
N ARG A 161 10.92 -13.11 13.69
CA ARG A 161 11.66 -13.75 14.79
C ARG A 161 12.16 -15.14 14.40
N LYS A 162 11.32 -15.97 13.79
CA LYS A 162 11.74 -17.30 13.32
C LYS A 162 12.81 -17.21 12.23
N PHE A 163 12.68 -16.24 11.32
CA PHE A 163 13.65 -16.02 10.26
C PHE A 163 15.05 -15.72 10.82
N ILE A 164 15.14 -14.78 11.77
CA ILE A 164 16.40 -14.46 12.47
C ILE A 164 16.98 -15.70 13.14
N LEU A 165 16.15 -16.45 13.89
CA LEU A 165 16.61 -17.67 14.57
C LEU A 165 17.17 -18.70 13.59
N THR A 166 16.51 -18.90 12.43
CA THR A 166 17.01 -19.84 11.42
C THR A 166 18.30 -19.38 10.75
N LEU A 167 18.51 -18.07 10.58
CA LEU A 167 19.77 -17.55 10.05
C LEU A 167 20.91 -17.74 11.05
N ASN A 168 20.67 -17.42 12.33
CA ASN A 168 21.67 -17.59 13.38
C ASN A 168 22.06 -19.07 13.55
N LEU A 169 21.09 -19.98 13.51
CA LEU A 169 21.37 -21.43 13.58
C LEU A 169 22.19 -21.92 12.39
N LYS A 170 21.93 -21.43 11.17
CA LYS A 170 22.75 -21.76 9.99
C LYS A 170 24.17 -21.26 10.15
N GLN A 171 24.36 -20.01 10.56
CA GLN A 171 25.70 -19.45 10.79
C GLN A 171 26.49 -20.23 11.84
N ILE A 172 25.85 -20.69 12.92
CA ILE A 172 26.50 -21.51 13.95
C ILE A 172 26.89 -22.89 13.40
N LEU A 173 26.07 -23.48 12.54
CA LEU A 173 26.36 -24.77 11.91
C LEU A 173 27.49 -24.66 10.87
N ASP A 174 27.51 -23.57 10.09
CA ASP A 174 28.53 -23.31 9.07
C ASP A 174 29.90 -22.95 9.67
N HIS A 175 29.96 -22.44 10.91
CA HIS A 175 31.21 -22.16 11.63
C HIS A 175 31.76 -23.35 12.44
N LYS A 176 30.99 -24.44 12.58
CA LYS A 176 31.40 -25.65 13.32
C LYS A 176 31.81 -26.81 12.41
N LEU A 177 31.79 -26.61 11.11
CA LEU A 177 32.28 -27.50 10.05
C LEU A 177 33.51 -26.86 9.40
#